data_AF-A0A0D7DZA3-F1
#
_entry.id   AF-A0A0D7DZA3-F1
#
_cell.length_a   1.000
_cell.length_b   1.000
_cell.length_c   1.000
_cell.angle_alpha   90.00
_cell.angle_beta   90.00
_cell.angle_gamma   90.00
#
_symmetry.space_group_name_H-M   'P 1'
#
loop_
_entity.id
_entity.type
_entity.pdbx_description
1 polymer ?
#
loop_
_entity_poly.entity_id
_entity_poly.type
_entity_poly.pdbx_seq_one_letter_code
_entity_poly.pdbx_strand_id
1 'polypeptide(L)'
;MADSSAAHWYPTAAYLYTLHLDGPALAWEYLRRNPDYRRDWLRRRRRPDAAHAWGLRLLEDPALDARDAHPAWFPDYDAVVQLYPDADPPPDAYAFEFWRVPGRKHLIHDGKRLVLVSRWPGCCMRLALAPDLEDGMAYLYATRACATPCARYRTLAAELDALSAAT
;
A
#
# COMPACT_ATOMS: atom_id res chain seq x y z
N MET A 1 -8.15 -4.65 -48.46
CA MET A 1 -8.41 -5.92 -47.73
C MET A 1 -7.36 -6.00 -46.63
N ALA A 2 -7.64 -5.39 -45.48
CA ALA A 2 -6.75 -5.44 -44.32
C ALA A 2 -7.15 -6.66 -43.49
N ASP A 3 -6.18 -7.52 -43.23
CA ASP A 3 -6.33 -8.81 -42.56
C ASP A 3 -6.83 -8.62 -41.12
N SER A 4 -8.08 -8.99 -40.88
CA SER A 4 -8.81 -8.81 -39.62
C SER A 4 -8.54 -9.96 -38.63
N SER A 5 -7.28 -10.39 -38.51
CA SER A 5 -6.90 -11.57 -37.73
C SER A 5 -5.83 -11.30 -36.66
N ALA A 6 -5.62 -10.05 -36.27
CA ALA A 6 -4.96 -9.74 -35.00
C ALA A 6 -5.88 -10.19 -33.86
N ALA A 7 -5.76 -11.47 -33.50
CA ALA A 7 -6.40 -12.14 -32.40
C ALA A 7 -6.66 -11.18 -31.22
N HIS A 8 -7.92 -10.77 -31.04
CA HIS A 8 -8.44 -9.96 -29.93
C HIS A 8 -8.37 -10.67 -28.56
N TRP A 9 -7.38 -11.53 -28.36
CA TRP A 9 -7.34 -12.53 -27.29
C TRP A 9 -6.85 -12.00 -25.94
N TYR A 10 -6.55 -10.70 -25.86
CA TYR A 10 -6.31 -10.04 -24.59
C TYR A 10 -7.09 -8.72 -24.58
N PRO A 11 -8.04 -8.53 -23.66
CA PRO A 11 -8.58 -7.21 -23.42
C PRO A 11 -7.46 -6.39 -22.77
N THR A 12 -6.57 -5.80 -23.59
CA THR A 12 -5.43 -4.98 -23.14
C THR A 12 -5.90 -3.87 -22.19
N ALA A 13 -7.10 -3.33 -22.44
CA ALA A 13 -7.77 -2.37 -21.57
C ALA A 13 -7.95 -2.88 -20.12
N ALA A 14 -8.23 -4.17 -19.92
CA ALA A 14 -8.39 -4.75 -18.59
C ALA A 14 -7.09 -4.74 -17.77
N TYR A 15 -5.93 -4.55 -18.41
CA TYR A 15 -4.61 -4.53 -17.77
C TYR A 15 -3.94 -3.16 -17.78
N LEU A 16 -4.52 -2.12 -18.39
CA LEU A 16 -3.88 -0.80 -18.41
C LEU A 16 -3.56 -0.25 -17.01
N TYR A 17 -4.34 -0.65 -16.00
CA TYR A 17 -4.07 -0.27 -14.61
C TYR A 17 -2.70 -0.78 -14.09
N THR A 18 -2.14 -1.85 -14.67
CA THR A 18 -0.86 -2.41 -14.21
C THR A 18 0.31 -1.47 -14.47
N LEU A 19 0.18 -0.55 -15.44
CA LEU A 19 1.20 0.46 -15.76
C LEU A 19 1.42 1.48 -14.63
N HIS A 20 0.48 1.57 -13.69
CA HIS A 20 0.50 2.53 -12.59
C HIS A 20 0.59 1.86 -11.22
N LEU A 21 0.88 0.56 -11.18
CA LEU A 21 1.05 -0.15 -9.91
C LEU A 21 2.43 0.12 -9.33
N ASP A 22 2.47 0.31 -8.01
CA ASP A 22 3.71 0.28 -7.26
C ASP A 22 4.24 -1.16 -7.13
N GLY A 23 5.49 -1.30 -6.69
CA GLY A 23 6.14 -2.61 -6.53
C GLY A 23 5.31 -3.62 -5.73
N PRO A 24 4.80 -3.28 -4.52
CA PRO A 24 3.96 -4.18 -3.74
C PRO A 24 2.66 -4.59 -4.43
N ALA A 25 2.00 -3.70 -5.16
CA ALA A 25 0.78 -4.00 -5.89
C ALA A 25 1.05 -4.86 -7.14
N LEU A 26 2.19 -4.67 -7.80
CA LEU A 26 2.62 -5.56 -8.88
C LEU A 26 2.98 -6.96 -8.36
N ALA A 27 3.70 -7.07 -7.25
CA ALA A 27 4.02 -8.34 -6.60
C ALA A 27 2.74 -9.14 -6.25
N TRP A 28 1.68 -8.44 -5.87
CA TRP A 28 0.37 -9.04 -5.61
C TRP A 28 -0.24 -9.68 -6.86
N GLU A 29 -0.17 -9.02 -8.02
CA GLU A 29 -0.68 -9.58 -9.27
C GLU A 29 -0.01 -10.92 -9.61
N TYR A 30 1.28 -11.07 -9.34
CA TYR A 30 1.96 -12.36 -9.48
C TYR A 30 1.48 -13.37 -8.42
N LEU A 31 1.48 -12.98 -7.14
CA LEU A 31 1.13 -13.87 -6.03
C LEU A 31 -0.31 -14.41 -6.15
N ARG A 32 -1.29 -13.56 -6.44
CA ARG A 32 -2.71 -13.97 -6.53
C ARG A 32 -3.00 -14.96 -7.66
N ARG A 33 -2.08 -15.09 -8.63
CA ARG A 33 -2.15 -16.05 -9.75
C ARG A 33 -1.47 -17.38 -9.42
N ASN A 34 -0.73 -17.46 -8.32
CA ASN A 34 -0.09 -18.69 -7.89
C ASN A 34 -1.15 -19.73 -7.42
N PRO A 35 -1.17 -20.96 -7.98
CA PRO A 35 -2.17 -21.97 -7.62
C PRO A 35 -2.03 -22.47 -6.18
N ASP A 36 -0.81 -22.56 -5.64
CA ASP A 36 -0.57 -22.97 -4.26
C ASP A 36 -1.06 -21.89 -3.28
N TYR A 37 -0.87 -20.61 -3.60
CA TYR A 37 -1.42 -19.51 -2.80
C TYR A 37 -2.94 -19.59 -2.72
N ARG A 38 -3.60 -19.79 -3.87
CA ARG A 38 -5.07 -19.96 -3.94
C ARG A 38 -5.54 -21.15 -3.11
N ARG A 39 -4.80 -22.26 -3.12
CA ARG A 39 -5.11 -23.43 -2.30
C ARG A 39 -5.00 -23.13 -0.80
N ASP A 40 -3.98 -22.39 -0.40
CA ASP A 40 -3.79 -21.98 0.99
C ASP A 40 -4.87 -20.98 1.43
N TRP A 41 -5.27 -20.03 0.56
CA TRP A 41 -6.40 -19.12 0.80
C TRP A 41 -7.72 -19.87 1.08
N LEU A 42 -8.03 -20.90 0.29
CA LEU A 42 -9.22 -21.74 0.51
C LEU A 42 -9.15 -22.49 1.85
N ARG A 43 -7.94 -22.79 2.34
CA ARG A 43 -7.69 -23.50 3.60
C ARG A 43 -7.34 -22.58 4.76
N ARG A 44 -7.45 -21.26 4.60
CA ARG A 44 -6.99 -20.26 5.59
C ARG A 44 -7.49 -20.49 7.01
N ARG A 45 -8.74 -20.95 7.19
CA ARG A 45 -9.32 -21.27 8.50
C ARG A 45 -8.58 -22.40 9.24
N ARG A 46 -7.91 -23.29 8.51
CA ARG A 46 -7.16 -24.44 9.06
C ARG A 46 -5.65 -24.18 9.13
N ARG A 47 -5.17 -23.09 8.52
CA ARG A 47 -3.75 -22.74 8.44
C ARG A 47 -3.57 -21.22 8.64
N PRO A 48 -3.80 -20.70 9.86
CA PRO A 48 -3.64 -19.28 10.15
C PRO A 48 -2.21 -18.79 9.85
N ASP A 49 -1.21 -19.65 10.02
CA ASP A 49 0.20 -19.28 9.84
C ASP A 49 0.70 -19.36 8.39
N ALA A 50 -0.15 -19.78 7.43
CA ALA A 50 0.26 -19.91 6.03
C ALA A 50 0.68 -18.59 5.38
N ALA A 51 0.23 -17.44 5.90
CA ALA A 51 0.57 -16.12 5.38
C ALA A 51 2.09 -15.89 5.30
N HIS A 52 2.84 -16.32 6.33
CA HIS A 52 4.28 -16.10 6.41
C HIS A 52 5.06 -16.81 5.31
N ALA A 53 4.58 -17.98 4.84
CA ALA A 53 5.20 -18.70 3.73
C ALA A 53 5.12 -17.90 2.41
N TRP A 54 4.17 -16.97 2.32
CA TRP A 54 3.95 -16.10 1.17
C TRP A 54 4.49 -14.68 1.37
N GLY A 55 5.24 -14.44 2.46
CA GLY A 55 5.74 -13.10 2.80
C GLY A 55 4.62 -12.13 3.20
N LEU A 56 3.50 -12.63 3.71
CA LEU A 56 2.37 -11.83 4.19
C LEU A 56 2.19 -12.00 5.70
N ARG A 57 1.70 -10.97 6.38
CA ARG A 57 1.21 -11.03 7.77
C ARG A 57 -0.15 -11.72 7.85
N LEU A 58 -1.01 -11.43 6.87
CA LEU A 58 -2.35 -11.99 6.72
C LEU A 58 -2.56 -12.38 5.26
N LEU A 59 -3.26 -13.49 5.02
CA LEU A 59 -3.67 -13.82 3.66
C LEU A 59 -4.71 -12.81 3.16
N GLU A 60 -4.67 -12.53 1.85
CA GLU A 60 -5.55 -11.60 1.14
C GLU A 60 -6.33 -12.38 0.07
N ASP A 61 -7.51 -11.92 -0.30
CA ASP A 61 -8.36 -12.64 -1.25
C ASP A 61 -7.76 -12.62 -2.68
N PRO A 62 -7.29 -13.76 -3.22
CA PRO A 62 -6.71 -13.81 -4.55
C PRO A 62 -7.71 -13.49 -5.67
N ALA A 63 -9.01 -13.41 -5.40
CA ALA A 63 -10.00 -12.91 -6.36
C ALA A 63 -9.84 -11.41 -6.64
N LEU A 64 -9.41 -10.63 -5.65
CA LEU A 64 -9.20 -9.18 -5.75
C LEU A 64 -7.94 -8.86 -6.55
N ASP A 65 -8.06 -7.98 -7.54
CA ASP A 65 -6.89 -7.43 -8.22
C ASP A 65 -6.24 -6.32 -7.39
N ALA A 66 -5.06 -5.90 -7.82
CA ALA A 66 -4.21 -4.98 -7.08
C ALA A 66 -4.82 -3.60 -6.83
N ARG A 67 -5.92 -3.22 -7.49
CA ARG A 67 -6.63 -1.96 -7.21
C ARG A 67 -7.42 -2.02 -5.92
N ASP A 68 -7.99 -3.19 -5.62
CA ASP A 68 -8.88 -3.39 -4.48
C ASP A 68 -8.27 -4.30 -3.38
N ALA A 69 -7.21 -5.03 -3.69
CA ALA A 69 -6.46 -5.81 -2.71
C ALA A 69 -5.48 -4.94 -1.91
N HIS A 70 -5.30 -5.29 -0.64
CA HIS A 70 -4.40 -4.61 0.30
C HIS A 70 -3.51 -5.62 1.05
N PRO A 71 -2.65 -6.36 0.33
CA PRO A 71 -1.81 -7.39 0.94
C PRO A 71 -0.89 -6.81 2.02
N ALA A 72 -0.97 -7.42 3.20
CA ALA A 72 -0.16 -7.06 4.37
C ALA A 72 1.25 -7.68 4.26
N TRP A 73 2.11 -7.14 3.40
CA TRP A 73 3.47 -7.65 3.19
C TRP A 73 4.33 -7.67 4.46
N PHE A 74 5.16 -8.70 4.60
CA PHE A 74 6.10 -8.91 5.71
C PHE A 74 7.51 -9.28 5.21
N PRO A 75 8.58 -8.65 5.75
CA PRO A 75 8.55 -7.47 6.62
C PRO A 75 7.94 -6.26 5.87
N ASP A 76 7.60 -5.19 6.59
CA ASP A 76 7.07 -4.00 5.93
C ASP A 76 8.06 -3.55 4.84
N TYR A 77 7.53 -3.23 3.66
CA TYR A 77 8.34 -2.73 2.57
C TYR A 77 8.88 -1.33 2.90
N ASP A 78 10.02 -0.98 2.33
CA ASP A 78 10.76 0.23 2.71
C ASP A 78 10.02 1.55 2.39
N ALA A 79 8.94 1.52 1.61
CA ALA A 79 8.12 2.71 1.37
C ALA A 79 7.09 3.03 2.48
N VAL A 80 6.90 2.16 3.49
CA VAL A 80 5.91 2.42 4.55
C VAL A 80 6.41 3.53 5.49
N VAL A 81 5.60 4.58 5.64
CA VAL A 81 5.81 5.67 6.61
C VAL A 81 4.99 5.38 7.86
N GLN A 82 5.56 5.63 9.03
CA GLN A 82 4.87 5.44 10.30
C GLN A 82 4.53 6.80 10.90
N LEU A 83 3.28 6.99 11.32
CA LEU A 83 2.81 8.21 11.95
C LEU A 83 2.61 7.97 13.45
N TYR A 84 3.16 8.87 14.26
CA TYR A 84 3.07 8.85 15.71
C TYR A 84 2.58 10.20 16.23
N PRO A 85 1.87 10.26 17.36
CA PRO A 85 1.60 11.53 18.03
C PRO A 85 2.91 12.24 18.36
N ASP A 86 2.95 13.55 18.16
CA ASP A 86 4.01 14.39 18.70
C ASP A 86 3.75 14.62 20.19
N ALA A 87 4.70 14.26 21.04
CA ALA A 87 4.58 14.37 22.48
C ALA A 87 4.87 15.78 23.01
N ASP A 88 5.54 16.63 22.23
CA ASP A 88 5.89 18.01 22.60
C ASP A 88 5.78 18.92 21.37
N PRO A 89 4.56 19.11 20.83
CA PRO A 89 4.38 19.81 19.57
C PRO A 89 4.63 21.32 19.71
N PRO A 90 5.36 21.94 18.77
CA PRO A 90 5.43 23.40 18.70
C PRO A 90 4.05 24.00 18.34
N PRO A 91 3.82 25.31 18.59
CA PRO A 91 2.53 25.96 18.32
C PRO A 91 2.04 25.89 16.88
N ASP A 92 2.94 25.69 15.92
CA ASP A 92 2.69 25.60 14.47
C ASP A 92 2.83 24.17 13.93
N ALA A 93 2.82 23.16 14.80
CA ALA A 93 2.90 21.76 14.39
C ALA A 93 1.74 21.38 13.45
N TYR A 94 2.06 20.59 12.42
CA TYR A 94 1.06 20.04 11.52
C TYR A 94 0.20 19.01 12.25
N ALA A 95 -1.11 19.18 12.16
CA ALA A 95 -2.07 18.20 12.63
C ALA A 95 -2.24 17.06 11.61
N PHE A 96 -2.41 15.83 12.11
CA PHE A 96 -2.81 14.70 11.30
C PHE A 96 -4.28 14.86 10.95
N GLU A 97 -4.57 15.21 9.70
CA GLU A 97 -5.93 15.39 9.21
C GLU A 97 -6.25 14.25 8.21
N PHE A 98 -6.92 13.21 8.70
CA PHE A 98 -7.24 12.00 7.94
C PHE A 98 -7.93 12.31 6.61
N TRP A 99 -8.87 13.26 6.62
CA TRP A 99 -9.64 13.65 5.45
C TRP A 99 -8.84 14.46 4.42
N ARG A 100 -7.78 15.16 4.85
CA ARG A 100 -6.92 15.97 3.97
C ARG A 100 -5.82 15.19 3.27
N VAL A 101 -5.50 13.98 3.73
CA VAL A 101 -4.69 13.05 2.92
C VAL A 101 -5.37 12.95 1.53
N PRO A 102 -4.70 13.11 0.39
CA PRO A 102 -5.36 13.09 -0.92
C PRO A 102 -5.71 11.67 -1.33
N GLY A 103 -6.30 11.52 -2.51
CA GLY A 103 -6.54 10.22 -3.13
C GLY A 103 -7.62 9.36 -2.46
N ARG A 104 -7.85 8.19 -3.06
CA ARG A 104 -8.76 7.17 -2.55
C ARG A 104 -8.10 6.47 -1.36
N LYS A 105 -8.71 6.63 -0.18
CA LYS A 105 -8.24 6.07 1.08
C LYS A 105 -8.86 4.71 1.34
N HIS A 106 -8.04 3.79 1.83
CA HIS A 106 -8.48 2.53 2.40
C HIS A 106 -7.79 2.35 3.74
N LEU A 107 -8.59 2.05 4.75
CA LEU A 107 -8.11 1.82 6.10
C LEU A 107 -8.18 0.31 6.36
N ILE A 108 -7.04 -0.31 6.61
CA ILE A 108 -6.93 -1.76 6.82
C ILE A 108 -6.19 -2.06 8.12
N HIS A 109 -6.45 -3.23 8.69
CA HIS A 109 -5.67 -3.77 9.80
C HIS A 109 -4.73 -4.87 9.25
N ASP A 110 -3.41 -4.67 9.35
CA ASP A 110 -2.41 -5.57 8.76
C ASP A 110 -2.10 -6.82 9.62
N GLY A 111 -2.86 -7.02 10.70
CA GLY A 111 -2.64 -8.04 11.72
C GLY A 111 -1.81 -7.57 12.90
N LYS A 112 -1.18 -6.38 12.81
CA LYS A 112 -0.41 -5.75 13.88
C LYS A 112 -0.90 -4.33 14.21
N ARG A 113 -1.25 -3.54 13.21
CA ARG A 113 -1.60 -2.13 13.33
C ARG A 113 -2.55 -1.68 12.23
N LEU A 114 -3.06 -0.47 12.39
CA LEU A 114 -3.85 0.21 11.40
C LEU A 114 -2.95 0.79 10.30
N VAL A 115 -3.29 0.56 9.04
CA VAL A 115 -2.57 1.09 7.89
C VAL A 115 -3.56 1.81 6.98
N LEU A 116 -3.29 3.09 6.74
CA LEU A 116 -3.97 3.90 5.74
C LEU A 116 -3.23 3.78 4.41
N VAL A 117 -3.91 3.25 3.40
CA VAL A 117 -3.45 3.21 2.02
C VAL A 117 -4.14 4.33 1.25
N SER A 118 -3.37 5.32 0.80
CA SER A 118 -3.87 6.36 -0.10
C SER A 118 -3.36 6.13 -1.52
N ARG A 119 -4.28 6.17 -2.50
CA ARG A 119 -3.96 5.98 -3.92
C ARG A 119 -4.48 7.12 -4.77
N TRP A 120 -3.64 7.59 -5.67
CA TRP A 120 -3.99 8.54 -6.73
C TRP A 120 -3.19 8.21 -8.00
N PRO A 121 -3.50 8.81 -9.16
CA PRO A 121 -2.82 8.44 -10.40
C PRO A 121 -1.28 8.54 -10.27
N GLY A 122 -0.60 7.40 -10.46
CA GLY A 122 0.86 7.31 -10.41
C GLY A 122 1.48 7.22 -9.01
N CYS A 123 0.71 7.21 -7.92
CA CYS A 123 1.27 7.08 -6.57
C CYS A 123 0.37 6.26 -5.62
N CYS A 124 1.02 5.55 -4.71
CA CYS A 124 0.36 4.75 -3.68
C CYS A 124 1.17 4.84 -2.39
N MET A 125 0.64 5.60 -1.43
CA MET A 125 1.28 5.81 -0.14
C MET A 125 0.67 4.88 0.91
N ARG A 126 1.52 4.30 1.77
CA ARG A 126 1.10 3.47 2.90
C ARG A 126 1.60 4.09 4.19
N LEU A 127 0.65 4.50 5.02
CA LEU A 127 0.86 5.13 6.32
C LEU A 127 0.45 4.17 7.42
N ALA A 128 1.40 3.69 8.20
CA ALA A 128 1.13 2.94 9.41
C ALA A 128 0.81 3.90 10.55
N LEU A 129 -0.37 3.79 11.13
CA LEU A 129 -0.83 4.67 12.20
C LEU A 129 -0.51 4.05 13.55
N ALA A 130 0.09 4.85 14.44
CA ALA A 130 0.23 4.49 15.84
C ALA A 130 -1.17 4.36 16.47
N PRO A 131 -1.36 3.43 17.43
CA PRO A 131 -2.68 3.15 18.01
C PRO A 131 -3.28 4.31 18.81
N ASP A 132 -2.44 5.24 19.24
CA ASP A 132 -2.75 6.45 20.02
C ASP A 132 -2.81 7.72 19.16
N LEU A 133 -2.66 7.62 17.84
CA LEU A 133 -2.79 8.77 16.93
C LEU A 133 -4.26 9.00 16.54
N GLU A 134 -4.75 10.19 16.83
CA GLU A 134 -6.11 10.63 16.48
C GLU A 134 -6.10 11.77 15.45
N ASP A 135 -7.24 11.97 14.77
CA ASP A 135 -7.46 13.09 13.85
C ASP A 135 -7.37 14.42 14.61
N GLY A 136 -6.62 15.38 14.08
CA GLY A 136 -6.34 16.67 14.69
C GLY A 136 -5.13 16.71 15.62
N MET A 137 -4.51 15.58 15.96
CA MET A 137 -3.29 15.56 16.78
C MET A 137 -2.07 15.98 15.97
N ALA A 138 -1.17 16.73 16.59
CA ALA A 138 0.16 16.95 16.02
C ALA A 138 0.87 15.61 15.86
N TYR A 139 1.60 15.42 14.76
CA TYR A 139 2.21 14.14 14.45
C TYR A 139 3.64 14.26 13.92
N LEU A 140 4.39 13.19 14.13
CA LEU A 140 5.71 12.96 13.56
C LEU A 140 5.63 11.79 12.58
N TYR A 141 6.45 11.84 11.54
CA TYR A 141 6.64 10.71 10.63
C TYR A 141 8.00 10.03 10.86
N ALA A 142 7.99 8.70 10.88
CA ALA A 142 9.18 7.88 10.99
C ALA A 142 9.27 6.92 9.80
N THR A 143 10.49 6.68 9.35
CA THR A 143 10.80 5.69 8.30
C THR A 143 11.79 4.69 8.85
N ARG A 144 11.80 3.45 8.34
CA ARG A 144 12.80 2.46 8.75
C ARG A 144 14.20 2.98 8.43
N ALA A 145 15.19 2.80 9.30
CA ALA A 145 16.57 3.12 8.94
C ALA A 145 17.03 2.26 7.73
N CYS A 146 17.72 2.86 6.76
CA CYS A 146 18.28 2.14 5.61
C CYS A 146 19.70 2.62 5.28
N ALA A 147 20.43 1.83 4.49
CA ALA A 147 21.80 2.16 4.09
C ALA A 147 21.90 3.38 3.15
N THR A 148 20.80 3.81 2.54
CA THR A 148 20.72 4.96 1.61
C THR A 148 19.63 5.97 2.03
N PRO A 149 19.74 6.61 3.21
CA PRO A 149 18.68 7.44 3.77
C PRO A 149 18.30 8.62 2.86
N CYS A 150 19.29 9.25 2.21
CA CYS A 150 19.07 10.46 1.41
C CYS A 150 18.30 10.23 0.11
N ALA A 151 18.49 9.08 -0.56
CA ALA A 151 17.69 8.76 -1.75
C ALA A 151 16.24 8.48 -1.37
N ARG A 152 16.04 7.81 -0.24
CA ARG A 152 14.72 7.48 0.30
C ARG A 152 13.97 8.71 0.79
N TYR A 153 14.63 9.58 1.55
CA TYR A 153 14.06 10.85 1.99
C TYR A 153 13.63 11.69 0.80
N ARG A 154 14.44 11.78 -0.27
CA ARG A 154 14.06 12.50 -1.49
C ARG A 154 12.84 11.90 -2.20
N THR A 155 12.74 10.57 -2.23
CA THR A 155 11.57 9.89 -2.83
C THR A 155 10.31 10.17 -2.02
N LEU A 156 10.41 10.05 -0.68
CA LEU A 156 9.30 10.31 0.24
C LEU A 156 8.91 11.79 0.27
N ALA A 157 9.89 12.70 0.26
CA ALA A 157 9.64 14.13 0.14
C ALA A 157 8.96 14.46 -1.20
N ALA A 158 9.39 13.87 -2.32
CA ALA A 158 8.70 14.04 -3.59
C ALA A 158 7.26 13.49 -3.58
N GLU A 159 7.01 12.36 -2.90
CA GLU A 159 5.66 11.83 -2.72
C GLU A 159 4.79 12.73 -1.82
N LEU A 160 5.36 13.28 -0.74
CA LEU A 160 4.68 14.24 0.14
C LEU A 160 4.49 15.62 -0.51
N ASP A 161 5.39 16.06 -1.38
CA ASP A 161 5.25 17.28 -2.16
C ASP A 161 4.18 17.09 -3.24
N ALA A 162 4.14 15.92 -3.88
CA ALA A 162 3.02 15.55 -4.76
C ALA A 162 1.69 15.49 -3.99
N LEU A 163 1.73 15.12 -2.71
CA LEU A 163 0.59 15.08 -1.80
C LEU A 163 0.05 16.49 -1.50
N SER A 164 0.93 17.47 -1.28
CA SER A 164 0.52 18.87 -1.07
C SER A 164 0.03 19.55 -2.35
N ALA A 165 0.57 19.18 -3.52
CA ALA A 165 0.17 19.74 -4.81
C ALA A 165 -1.13 19.15 -5.39
N ALA A 166 -1.58 18.00 -4.88
CA ALA A 166 -2.81 17.32 -5.32
C ALA A 166 -4.07 17.71 -4.52
N THR A 167 -3.93 18.65 -3.58
CA THR A 167 -5.03 19.22 -2.77
C THR A 167 -5.61 20.44 -3.46
#